data_AF-A0AAW0AYG0-F1
#
_entry.id   AF-A0AAW0AYG0-F1
#
_cell.length_a   1.000
_cell.length_b   1.000
_cell.length_c   1.000
_cell.angle_alpha   90.00
_cell.angle_beta   90.00
_cell.angle_gamma   90.00
#
_symmetry.space_group_name_H-M   'P 1'
#
loop_
_entity.id
_entity.type
_entity.pdbx_description
1 polymer ?
#
loop_
_entity_poly.entity_id
_entity_poly.type
_entity_poly.pdbx_seq_one_letter_code
_entity_poly.pdbx_strand_id
1 'polypeptide(L)'
;MRFSLGNAVGLFLCLAATAVNAARFTPRDVPPWTGPLSTRGRYVVDANGNRFRLQGGNWHGGSGTYSGSGDINDDASHHSNENSHTMPLGLQYVPIDKIIDSFLEMNVNTIRLQFSNQMLHDTTPVQDAWVAANPQFRGMTPLQVYDAVIKALTDRGIAVIVNNHTNTSLWCCGVDGNERWNESQSLSTWISDWLFVVNRYKSNKRVVGADLYNEVRRDVLTDPNWGNGGDADWLTASQQAADQIQQANPDILIIVEGINWVGIPVDGFAHSRPTLTPVSGLSHTLLVSHKLVYAAHFYSYTGPNHSGATGIGETTDPRYRDFSRADLFKVMTDSAAYVALTSQMHYTAPVWHSEFGVAGRGNNNAADIAWFQNYVDFLIQTDADFAFWPLVGYLENGNGNGWALMNWDKSGKRTGLFDGDDWRAPIWQKLIAAAGTTGQVATVPEWKQLRLDRGDFTQSLAVRKNNGDWDSGASKAVCPDNLRLIGLSHGSTRGLCTDVNYGSLWASDRAIEVVFDERHVSNDWAGGYTKYTCPTNYFVTGWAIRGAKVSTVMCAKASKTLGTNGRTVWFDQNDNRADQLGGDFAVGQLKGSCATNEYIKGVAFTTRAFSNGAPASIYCVQ
;
A
#
# COMPACT_ATOMS: atom_id res chain seq x y z
N MET A 1 4.26 6.38 86.91
CA MET A 1 2.93 6.12 86.31
C MET A 1 3.05 6.24 84.80
N ARG A 2 2.46 5.29 84.09
CA ARG A 2 2.59 5.06 82.64
C ARG A 2 1.97 6.20 81.82
N PHE A 3 2.65 6.64 80.76
CA PHE A 3 2.03 7.30 79.61
C PHE A 3 2.08 6.34 78.42
N SER A 4 0.90 6.02 77.89
CA SER A 4 0.68 5.10 76.78
C SER A 4 0.76 5.85 75.46
N LEU A 5 1.58 5.37 74.53
CA LEU A 5 1.52 5.71 73.11
C LEU A 5 0.24 5.11 72.49
N GLY A 6 -0.45 5.89 71.65
CA GLY A 6 -1.55 5.44 70.82
C GLY A 6 -1.05 4.92 69.48
N ASN A 7 -1.40 3.68 69.13
CA ASN A 7 -1.16 3.07 67.83
C ASN A 7 -2.19 3.56 66.80
N ALA A 8 -1.71 4.08 65.68
CA ALA A 8 -2.51 4.28 64.47
C ALA A 8 -2.56 2.98 63.66
N VAL A 9 -3.76 2.45 63.44
CA VAL A 9 -4.01 1.30 62.57
C VAL A 9 -4.19 1.82 61.14
N GLY A 10 -3.24 1.52 60.26
CA GLY A 10 -3.32 1.78 58.83
C GLY A 10 -4.27 0.78 58.15
N LEU A 11 -5.29 1.29 57.50
CA LEU A 11 -6.25 0.53 56.70
C LEU A 11 -5.61 0.21 55.33
N PHE A 12 -5.18 -1.04 55.12
CA PHE A 12 -4.80 -1.53 53.79
C PHE A 12 -6.08 -1.70 52.94
N LEU A 13 -6.33 -0.78 52.01
CA LEU A 13 -7.26 -1.01 50.91
C LEU A 13 -6.58 -1.91 49.88
N CYS A 14 -6.94 -3.20 49.88
CA CYS A 14 -6.74 -4.04 48.71
C CYS A 14 -7.65 -3.54 47.58
N LEU A 15 -7.07 -2.92 46.54
CA LEU A 15 -7.75 -2.81 45.24
C LEU A 15 -7.83 -4.22 44.64
N ALA A 16 -8.95 -4.88 44.85
CA ALA A 16 -9.35 -6.00 44.00
C ALA A 16 -9.67 -5.43 42.61
N ALA A 17 -8.79 -5.65 41.64
CA ALA A 17 -9.11 -5.43 40.23
C ALA A 17 -10.28 -6.35 39.87
N THR A 18 -11.46 -5.79 39.71
CA THR A 18 -12.59 -6.50 39.11
C THR A 18 -12.21 -6.78 37.66
N ALA A 19 -11.90 -8.05 37.34
CA ALA A 19 -11.82 -8.51 35.97
C ALA A 19 -13.19 -8.28 35.32
N VAL A 20 -13.32 -7.18 34.59
CA VAL A 20 -14.42 -7.00 33.66
C VAL A 20 -14.22 -8.08 32.61
N ASN A 21 -15.03 -9.14 32.66
CA ASN A 21 -15.07 -10.13 31.58
C ASN A 21 -15.38 -9.35 30.29
N ALA A 22 -14.34 -9.17 29.47
CA ALA A 22 -14.46 -8.55 28.16
C ALA A 22 -15.50 -9.35 27.37
N ALA A 23 -16.61 -8.70 26.99
CA ALA A 23 -17.68 -9.37 26.28
C ALA A 23 -17.17 -9.89 24.92
N ARG A 24 -17.32 -11.19 24.67
CA ARG A 24 -16.99 -11.80 23.38
C ARG A 24 -18.03 -11.38 22.35
N PHE A 25 -17.61 -11.03 21.15
CA PHE A 25 -18.54 -10.92 20.03
C PHE A 25 -18.99 -12.34 19.67
N THR A 26 -20.30 -12.54 19.49
CA THR A 26 -20.80 -13.79 18.93
C THR A 26 -20.35 -13.86 17.48
N PRO A 27 -19.64 -14.92 17.03
CA PRO A 27 -19.23 -15.04 15.63
C PRO A 27 -20.45 -14.93 14.72
N ARG A 28 -20.41 -13.95 13.82
CA ARG A 28 -21.38 -13.75 12.74
C ARG A 28 -20.60 -13.42 11.48
N ASP A 29 -21.15 -13.79 10.33
CA ASP A 29 -20.55 -13.44 9.05
C ASP A 29 -20.39 -11.92 8.93
N VAL A 30 -19.40 -11.51 8.14
CA VAL A 30 -19.16 -10.09 7.86
C VAL A 30 -20.43 -9.48 7.26
N PRO A 31 -20.88 -8.30 7.75
CA PRO A 31 -22.04 -7.62 7.17
C PRO A 31 -21.93 -7.53 5.65
N PRO A 32 -23.04 -7.68 4.90
CA PRO A 32 -23.00 -7.69 3.44
C PRO A 32 -22.34 -6.43 2.86
N TRP A 33 -21.41 -6.64 1.93
CA TRP A 33 -20.76 -5.61 1.12
C TRP A 33 -20.56 -6.15 -0.30
N THR A 34 -20.41 -5.23 -1.26
CA THR A 34 -20.34 -5.57 -2.69
C THR A 34 -18.97 -5.29 -3.26
N GLY A 35 -18.28 -6.31 -3.76
CA GLY A 35 -17.03 -6.15 -4.51
C GLY A 35 -17.29 -5.78 -5.99
N PRO A 36 -16.25 -5.34 -6.72
CA PRO A 36 -14.89 -5.10 -6.24
C PRO A 36 -14.76 -3.80 -5.43
N LEU A 37 -13.70 -3.69 -4.64
CA LEU A 37 -13.38 -2.46 -3.90
C LEU A 37 -12.72 -1.41 -4.81
N SER A 38 -12.82 -0.14 -4.44
CA SER A 38 -12.12 0.99 -5.06
C SER A 38 -11.77 2.04 -4.00
N THR A 39 -11.17 3.17 -4.41
CA THR A 39 -10.81 4.25 -3.48
C THR A 39 -11.52 5.56 -3.82
N ARG A 40 -11.84 6.36 -2.81
CA ARG A 40 -12.33 7.74 -2.92
C ARG A 40 -11.52 8.62 -1.97
N GLY A 41 -10.56 9.34 -2.51
CA GLY A 41 -9.60 10.10 -1.72
C GLY A 41 -8.84 9.18 -0.77
N ARG A 42 -8.99 9.41 0.53
CA ARG A 42 -8.28 8.65 1.57
C ARG A 42 -8.97 7.36 2.02
N TYR A 43 -10.14 7.04 1.46
CA TYR A 43 -10.96 5.91 1.90
C TYR A 43 -11.07 4.80 0.86
N VAL A 44 -11.12 3.56 1.34
CA VAL A 44 -11.55 2.40 0.54
C VAL A 44 -13.08 2.32 0.58
N VAL A 45 -13.69 2.01 -0.55
CA VAL A 45 -15.15 1.88 -0.72
C VAL A 45 -15.53 0.60 -1.44
N ASP A 46 -16.72 0.10 -1.14
CA ASP A 46 -17.34 -0.99 -1.89
C ASP A 46 -17.84 -0.50 -3.27
N ALA A 47 -18.34 -1.42 -4.10
CA ALA A 47 -18.81 -1.11 -5.45
C ALA A 47 -20.01 -0.14 -5.48
N ASN A 48 -20.73 0.03 -4.36
CA ASN A 48 -21.83 0.99 -4.22
C ASN A 48 -21.34 2.38 -3.77
N GLY A 49 -20.07 2.50 -3.39
CA GLY A 49 -19.47 3.72 -2.86
C GLY A 49 -19.59 3.89 -1.36
N ASN A 50 -19.98 2.85 -0.62
CA ASN A 50 -20.00 2.86 0.84
C ASN A 50 -18.59 2.66 1.39
N ARG A 51 -18.22 3.35 2.47
CA ARG A 51 -16.95 3.12 3.18
C ARG A 51 -16.81 1.64 3.54
N PHE A 52 -15.75 1.03 3.05
CA PHE A 52 -15.29 -0.28 3.47
C PHE A 52 -14.00 -0.07 4.24
N ARG A 53 -14.08 0.02 5.57
CA ARG A 53 -12.88 0.10 6.42
C ARG A 53 -12.21 -1.26 6.43
N LEU A 54 -10.95 -1.34 5.98
CA LEU A 54 -10.14 -2.55 6.13
C LEU A 54 -9.84 -2.73 7.63
N GLN A 55 -10.65 -3.53 8.32
CA GLN A 55 -10.49 -3.90 9.72
C GLN A 55 -9.89 -5.30 9.73
N GLY A 56 -8.58 -5.36 9.54
CA GLY A 56 -7.89 -6.56 9.13
C GLY A 56 -7.07 -7.26 10.21
N GLY A 57 -6.51 -8.39 9.81
CA GLY A 57 -5.36 -8.99 10.45
C GLY A 57 -4.62 -9.97 9.52
N ASN A 58 -3.42 -10.35 9.95
CA ASN A 58 -2.50 -11.16 9.17
C ASN A 58 -2.62 -12.64 9.55
N TRP A 59 -2.83 -13.51 8.56
CA TRP A 59 -2.83 -14.97 8.76
C TRP A 59 -1.61 -15.60 8.09
N HIS A 60 -0.50 -15.56 8.83
CA HIS A 60 0.81 -16.03 8.35
C HIS A 60 0.91 -17.55 8.25
N GLY A 61 2.04 -18.02 7.70
CA GLY A 61 2.37 -19.44 7.52
C GLY A 61 2.53 -19.82 6.04
N GLY A 62 1.69 -19.29 5.17
CA GLY A 62 1.77 -19.57 3.72
C GLY A 62 3.06 -19.08 3.06
N SER A 63 3.74 -18.10 3.64
CA SER A 63 5.07 -17.66 3.19
C SER A 63 6.23 -18.49 3.73
N GLY A 64 5.95 -19.49 4.57
CA GLY A 64 6.94 -20.27 5.30
C GLY A 64 7.27 -19.70 6.68
N THR A 65 7.77 -20.57 7.54
CA THR A 65 8.17 -20.27 8.93
C THR A 65 9.53 -20.85 9.29
N TYR A 66 10.20 -21.51 8.33
CA TYR A 66 11.52 -22.12 8.54
C TYR A 66 12.57 -21.03 8.77
N SER A 67 13.40 -21.18 9.78
CA SER A 67 14.40 -20.16 10.17
C SER A 67 15.62 -20.12 9.25
N GLY A 68 15.67 -20.97 8.22
CA GLY A 68 16.78 -21.06 7.27
C GLY A 68 17.96 -21.95 7.73
N SER A 69 17.87 -22.55 8.92
CA SER A 69 18.88 -23.49 9.43
C SER A 69 18.24 -24.61 10.27
N GLY A 70 18.88 -25.80 10.29
CA GLY A 70 18.35 -26.99 10.96
C GLY A 70 17.67 -27.98 10.01
N ASP A 71 16.87 -28.90 10.58
CA ASP A 71 16.00 -29.79 9.81
C ASP A 71 14.64 -29.09 9.61
N ILE A 72 14.22 -28.91 8.35
CA ILE A 72 12.95 -28.28 8.00
C ILE A 72 11.71 -29.05 8.49
N ASN A 73 11.87 -30.31 8.91
CA ASN A 73 10.80 -31.11 9.48
C ASN A 73 10.75 -31.02 11.02
N ASP A 74 11.77 -30.44 11.66
CA ASP A 74 11.79 -30.22 13.09
C ASP A 74 11.15 -28.86 13.42
N ASP A 75 10.09 -28.88 14.21
CA ASP A 75 9.42 -27.67 14.69
C ASP A 75 10.42 -26.68 15.30
N ALA A 76 11.45 -27.15 16.01
CA ALA A 76 12.47 -26.30 16.63
C ALA A 76 13.28 -25.44 15.63
N SER A 77 13.28 -25.81 14.35
CA SER A 77 13.93 -25.05 13.28
C SER A 77 13.00 -23.98 12.67
N HIS A 78 11.78 -23.84 13.17
CA HIS A 78 10.81 -22.83 12.73
C HIS A 78 10.65 -21.73 13.76
N HIS A 79 10.37 -20.51 13.30
CA HIS A 79 10.12 -19.38 14.20
C HIS A 79 9.01 -19.73 15.19
N SER A 80 9.22 -19.49 16.49
CA SER A 80 8.29 -19.82 17.57
C SER A 80 7.86 -21.31 17.63
N ASN A 81 8.63 -22.22 17.04
CA ASN A 81 8.27 -23.62 16.84
C ASN A 81 7.03 -23.85 15.94
N GLU A 82 6.71 -22.90 15.07
CA GLU A 82 5.51 -22.90 14.24
C GLU A 82 5.77 -23.55 12.89
N ASN A 83 5.85 -24.88 12.78
CA ASN A 83 5.97 -25.51 11.47
C ASN A 83 4.66 -25.40 10.68
N SER A 84 4.66 -24.50 9.70
CA SER A 84 3.49 -24.21 8.87
C SER A 84 3.38 -25.15 7.67
N HIS A 85 4.43 -25.88 7.31
CA HIS A 85 4.52 -26.65 6.07
C HIS A 85 4.08 -25.83 4.83
N THR A 86 4.40 -24.53 4.81
CA THR A 86 4.03 -23.59 3.73
C THR A 86 2.51 -23.49 3.53
N MET A 87 1.72 -23.67 4.60
CA MET A 87 0.27 -23.44 4.63
C MET A 87 -0.07 -22.35 5.65
N PRO A 88 -1.24 -21.67 5.54
CA PRO A 88 -1.72 -20.80 6.61
C PRO A 88 -1.71 -21.52 7.96
N LEU A 89 -1.10 -20.88 8.96
CA LEU A 89 -0.77 -21.51 10.25
C LEU A 89 -2.03 -21.98 10.98
N GLY A 90 -1.94 -23.10 11.70
CA GLY A 90 -3.03 -23.65 12.52
C GLY A 90 -3.86 -24.72 11.80
N LEU A 91 -3.83 -24.78 10.47
CA LEU A 91 -4.52 -25.82 9.69
C LEU A 91 -4.02 -27.24 9.99
N GLN A 92 -2.83 -27.36 10.59
CA GLN A 92 -2.25 -28.61 11.08
C GLN A 92 -3.04 -29.19 12.25
N TYR A 93 -3.61 -28.32 13.09
CA TYR A 93 -4.13 -28.68 14.40
C TYR A 93 -5.64 -28.48 14.51
N VAL A 94 -6.23 -27.60 13.68
CA VAL A 94 -7.59 -27.12 13.85
C VAL A 94 -8.36 -27.07 12.52
N PRO A 95 -9.63 -27.49 12.48
CA PRO A 95 -10.49 -27.29 11.31
C PRO A 95 -10.56 -25.82 10.90
N ILE A 96 -10.46 -25.56 9.60
CA ILE A 96 -10.41 -24.20 9.02
C ILE A 96 -11.53 -23.28 9.53
N ASP A 97 -12.76 -23.80 9.66
CA ASP A 97 -13.91 -23.00 10.08
C ASP A 97 -13.75 -22.44 11.50
N LYS A 98 -13.11 -23.18 12.42
CA LYS A 98 -12.85 -22.70 13.78
C LYS A 98 -11.83 -21.56 13.80
N ILE A 99 -10.86 -21.60 12.89
CA ILE A 99 -9.88 -20.51 12.74
C ILE A 99 -10.60 -19.28 12.19
N ILE A 100 -11.46 -19.44 11.17
CA ILE A 100 -12.23 -18.33 10.61
C ILE A 100 -13.21 -17.75 11.63
N ASP A 101 -13.90 -18.58 12.41
CA ASP A 101 -14.77 -18.13 13.51
C ASP A 101 -14.01 -17.30 14.54
N SER A 102 -12.71 -17.58 14.76
CA SER A 102 -11.87 -16.79 15.65
C SER A 102 -11.61 -15.38 15.11
N PHE A 103 -11.51 -15.20 13.78
CA PHE A 103 -11.38 -13.89 13.16
C PHE A 103 -12.66 -13.07 13.33
N LEU A 104 -13.81 -13.73 13.17
CA LEU A 104 -15.12 -13.10 13.36
C LEU A 104 -15.39 -12.77 14.84
N GLU A 105 -14.92 -13.61 15.79
CA GLU A 105 -14.93 -13.30 17.23
C GLU A 105 -14.15 -12.00 17.54
N MET A 106 -13.06 -11.74 16.81
CA MET A 106 -12.26 -10.52 16.92
C MET A 106 -12.82 -9.34 16.11
N ASN A 107 -13.94 -9.52 15.41
CA ASN A 107 -14.58 -8.56 14.51
C ASN A 107 -13.66 -8.09 13.36
N VAL A 108 -12.86 -9.02 12.82
CA VAL A 108 -12.03 -8.83 11.63
C VAL A 108 -12.87 -9.07 10.37
N ASN A 109 -12.77 -8.16 9.39
CA ASN A 109 -13.49 -8.25 8.11
C ASN A 109 -12.55 -8.48 6.90
N THR A 110 -11.24 -8.35 7.11
CA THR A 110 -10.22 -8.41 6.05
C THR A 110 -9.06 -9.28 6.51
N ILE A 111 -8.56 -10.18 5.65
CA ILE A 111 -7.37 -10.99 5.94
C ILE A 111 -6.27 -10.65 4.93
N ARG A 112 -5.11 -10.23 5.46
CA ARG A 112 -3.85 -10.20 4.70
C ARG A 112 -3.26 -11.60 4.77
N LEU A 113 -3.26 -12.30 3.62
CA LEU A 113 -2.91 -13.71 3.52
C LEU A 113 -1.59 -13.86 2.78
N GLN A 114 -0.55 -14.25 3.50
CA GLN A 114 0.83 -14.31 3.01
C GLN A 114 1.06 -15.56 2.14
N PHE A 115 1.78 -15.38 1.03
CA PHE A 115 2.32 -16.48 0.23
C PHE A 115 3.79 -16.21 -0.14
N SER A 116 4.54 -17.27 -0.44
CA SER A 116 5.87 -17.18 -1.06
C SER A 116 5.78 -17.45 -2.56
N ASN A 117 6.68 -16.87 -3.38
CA ASN A 117 6.75 -17.22 -4.81
C ASN A 117 7.00 -18.72 -4.99
N GLN A 118 7.87 -19.31 -4.15
CA GLN A 118 8.15 -20.75 -4.15
C GLN A 118 6.88 -21.60 -4.00
N MET A 119 5.91 -21.22 -3.15
CA MET A 119 4.63 -21.94 -3.01
C MET A 119 3.90 -22.09 -4.35
N LEU A 120 3.96 -21.07 -5.21
CA LEU A 120 3.24 -21.07 -6.49
C LEU A 120 3.73 -22.15 -7.45
N HIS A 121 4.99 -22.56 -7.30
CA HIS A 121 5.67 -23.53 -8.16
C HIS A 121 5.81 -24.90 -7.48
N ASP A 122 5.45 -25.04 -6.21
CA ASP A 122 5.50 -26.32 -5.50
C ASP A 122 4.32 -27.21 -5.89
N THR A 123 4.66 -28.35 -6.49
CA THR A 123 3.71 -29.37 -6.94
C THR A 123 3.65 -30.57 -6.01
N THR A 124 4.42 -30.56 -4.92
CA THR A 124 4.44 -31.62 -3.92
C THR A 124 3.18 -31.56 -3.08
N PRO A 125 2.38 -32.64 -3.01
CA PRO A 125 1.24 -32.67 -2.11
C PRO A 125 1.65 -32.57 -0.64
N VAL A 126 0.82 -31.89 0.16
CA VAL A 126 0.97 -31.86 1.62
C VAL A 126 0.77 -33.27 2.19
N GLN A 127 1.53 -33.62 3.22
CA GLN A 127 1.40 -34.94 3.84
C GLN A 127 0.07 -35.05 4.59
N ASP A 128 -0.56 -36.23 4.54
CA ASP A 128 -1.84 -36.50 5.21
C ASP A 128 -1.80 -36.20 6.73
N ALA A 129 -0.65 -36.39 7.37
CA ALA A 129 -0.44 -36.10 8.78
C ALA A 129 -0.53 -34.59 9.07
N TRP A 130 -0.09 -33.73 8.15
CA TRP A 130 -0.09 -32.27 8.30
C TRP A 130 -1.47 -31.65 8.13
N VAL A 131 -2.44 -32.40 7.60
CA VAL A 131 -3.81 -31.94 7.37
C VAL A 131 -4.83 -32.87 8.02
N ALA A 132 -4.43 -33.59 9.08
CA ALA A 132 -5.32 -34.52 9.78
C ALA A 132 -6.58 -33.81 10.34
N ALA A 133 -6.45 -32.55 10.77
CA ALA A 133 -7.57 -31.71 11.21
C ALA A 133 -8.46 -31.20 10.05
N ASN A 134 -7.96 -31.27 8.81
CA ASN A 134 -8.64 -30.84 7.59
C ASN A 134 -8.52 -31.90 6.48
N PRO A 135 -9.16 -33.09 6.64
CA PRO A 135 -9.00 -34.22 5.71
C PRO A 135 -9.34 -33.90 4.25
N GLN A 136 -10.14 -32.87 4.00
CA GLN A 136 -10.47 -32.37 2.67
C GLN A 136 -9.25 -31.82 1.91
N PHE A 137 -8.11 -31.59 2.57
CA PHE A 137 -6.87 -31.11 1.95
C PHE A 137 -5.88 -32.24 1.58
N ARG A 138 -6.19 -33.50 1.86
CA ARG A 138 -5.31 -34.63 1.51
C ARG A 138 -5.06 -34.68 0.00
N GLY A 139 -3.80 -34.85 -0.39
CA GLY A 139 -3.39 -34.89 -1.79
C GLY A 139 -3.36 -33.51 -2.49
N MET A 140 -3.67 -32.42 -1.79
CA MET A 140 -3.54 -31.06 -2.32
C MET A 140 -2.10 -30.56 -2.21
N THR A 141 -1.68 -29.71 -3.15
CA THR A 141 -0.44 -28.91 -2.99
C THR A 141 -0.66 -27.74 -2.02
N PRO A 142 0.41 -27.11 -1.48
CA PRO A 142 0.27 -25.90 -0.66
C PRO A 142 -0.57 -24.79 -1.30
N LEU A 143 -0.41 -24.55 -2.61
CA LEU A 143 -1.23 -23.59 -3.35
C LEU A 143 -2.70 -23.98 -3.40
N GLN A 144 -3.02 -25.27 -3.55
CA GLN A 144 -4.41 -25.74 -3.53
C GLN A 144 -5.05 -25.62 -2.15
N VAL A 145 -4.29 -25.82 -1.08
CA VAL A 145 -4.75 -25.51 0.29
C VAL A 145 -5.02 -24.01 0.43
N TYR A 146 -4.11 -23.17 -0.08
CA TYR A 146 -4.28 -21.71 -0.10
C TYR A 146 -5.55 -21.27 -0.86
N ASP A 147 -5.88 -21.91 -2.00
CA ASP A 147 -7.15 -21.68 -2.72
C ASP A 147 -8.37 -21.98 -1.85
N ALA A 148 -8.35 -23.13 -1.16
CA ALA A 148 -9.44 -23.55 -0.31
C ALA A 148 -9.62 -22.60 0.88
N VAL A 149 -8.51 -22.06 1.42
CA VAL A 149 -8.52 -21.03 2.46
C VAL A 149 -9.15 -19.73 1.96
N ILE A 150 -8.74 -19.24 0.78
CA ILE A 150 -9.36 -18.06 0.16
C ILE A 150 -10.86 -18.27 -0.02
N LYS A 151 -11.25 -19.44 -0.54
CA LYS A 151 -12.66 -19.76 -0.72
C LYS A 151 -13.42 -19.74 0.62
N ALA A 152 -12.90 -20.42 1.65
CA ALA A 152 -13.55 -20.46 2.96
C ALA A 152 -13.69 -19.06 3.60
N LEU A 153 -12.66 -18.22 3.49
CA LEU A 153 -12.71 -16.83 3.96
C LEU A 153 -13.79 -16.02 3.22
N THR A 154 -13.76 -16.09 1.89
CA THR A 154 -14.67 -15.29 1.05
C THR A 154 -16.12 -15.76 1.10
N ASP A 155 -16.38 -17.05 1.30
CA ASP A 155 -17.72 -17.60 1.57
C ASP A 155 -18.33 -17.02 2.87
N ARG A 156 -17.49 -16.65 3.84
CA ARG A 156 -17.89 -15.99 5.11
C ARG A 156 -17.94 -14.46 5.01
N GLY A 157 -17.82 -13.93 3.78
CA GLY A 157 -17.88 -12.50 3.50
C GLY A 157 -16.59 -11.71 3.81
N ILE A 158 -15.52 -12.39 4.22
CA ILE A 158 -14.24 -11.75 4.53
C ILE A 158 -13.56 -11.29 3.23
N ALA A 159 -13.04 -10.06 3.23
CA ALA A 159 -12.20 -9.57 2.14
C ALA A 159 -10.79 -10.15 2.27
N VAL A 160 -10.23 -10.69 1.19
CA VAL A 160 -8.88 -11.23 1.18
C VAL A 160 -7.95 -10.33 0.37
N ILE A 161 -6.84 -9.95 0.99
CA ILE A 161 -5.71 -9.31 0.34
C ILE A 161 -4.59 -10.34 0.29
N VAL A 162 -4.19 -10.75 -0.91
CA VAL A 162 -3.07 -11.66 -1.09
C VAL A 162 -1.78 -10.85 -1.01
N ASN A 163 -0.80 -11.33 -0.24
CA ASN A 163 0.46 -10.65 -0.02
C ASN A 163 1.63 -11.54 -0.44
N ASN A 164 2.43 -11.07 -1.40
CA ASN A 164 3.69 -11.73 -1.70
C ASN A 164 4.68 -11.34 -0.61
N HIS A 165 4.88 -12.27 0.33
CA HIS A 165 5.63 -11.99 1.54
C HIS A 165 7.13 -12.29 1.38
N THR A 166 7.44 -13.33 0.61
CA THR A 166 8.81 -13.82 0.40
C THR A 166 8.96 -14.41 -1.01
N ASN A 167 10.19 -14.47 -1.53
CA ASN A 167 10.47 -15.27 -2.72
C ASN A 167 10.57 -16.76 -2.39
N THR A 168 11.24 -17.10 -1.28
CA THR A 168 11.45 -18.46 -0.77
C THR A 168 10.65 -18.68 0.52
N SER A 169 10.29 -19.94 0.81
CA SER A 169 9.38 -20.26 1.92
C SER A 169 10.11 -20.28 3.28
N LEU A 170 10.48 -19.11 3.77
CA LEU A 170 11.28 -18.88 4.99
C LEU A 170 10.61 -17.86 5.92
N TRP A 171 11.04 -17.86 7.18
CA TRP A 171 10.75 -16.77 8.11
C TRP A 171 11.62 -15.55 7.80
N CYS A 172 10.98 -14.39 7.63
CA CYS A 172 11.62 -13.10 7.38
C CYS A 172 11.70 -12.27 8.68
N CYS A 173 12.27 -11.07 8.79
CA CYS A 173 12.68 -10.14 7.73
C CYS A 173 14.04 -9.51 8.08
N GLY A 174 15.08 -10.34 8.08
CA GLY A 174 16.47 -9.93 8.28
C GLY A 174 17.23 -9.90 6.95
N VAL A 175 18.47 -10.38 6.99
CA VAL A 175 19.21 -10.78 5.78
C VAL A 175 18.93 -12.26 5.54
N ASP A 176 17.98 -12.54 4.67
CA ASP A 176 17.38 -13.87 4.49
C ASP A 176 17.15 -14.26 3.01
N GLY A 177 17.58 -13.42 2.05
CA GLY A 177 17.40 -13.66 0.62
C GLY A 177 15.98 -13.33 0.10
N ASN A 178 15.17 -12.64 0.90
CA ASN A 178 13.84 -12.14 0.54
C ASN A 178 13.70 -10.62 0.78
N GLU A 179 14.81 -9.89 0.83
CA GLU A 179 14.87 -8.45 1.11
C GLU A 179 14.15 -7.62 0.04
N ARG A 180 14.19 -8.09 -1.22
CA ARG A 180 13.55 -7.48 -2.38
C ARG A 180 12.90 -8.54 -3.27
N TRP A 181 12.00 -8.10 -4.14
CA TRP A 181 11.26 -8.96 -5.08
C TRP A 181 12.14 -9.72 -6.08
N ASN A 182 13.38 -9.27 -6.26
CA ASN A 182 14.35 -9.75 -7.26
C ASN A 182 15.65 -10.31 -6.66
N GLU A 183 15.63 -10.83 -5.43
CA GLU A 183 16.80 -11.44 -4.82
C GLU A 183 17.07 -12.85 -5.39
N SER A 184 16.13 -13.77 -5.19
CA SER A 184 16.25 -15.16 -5.66
C SER A 184 15.58 -15.42 -7.02
N GLN A 185 15.07 -14.36 -7.66
CA GLN A 185 14.39 -14.42 -8.96
C GLN A 185 14.51 -13.10 -9.71
N SER A 186 14.14 -13.09 -11.00
CA SER A 186 14.14 -11.87 -11.80
C SER A 186 12.86 -11.04 -11.59
N LEU A 187 12.92 -9.74 -11.91
CA LEU A 187 11.72 -8.88 -11.95
C LEU A 187 10.61 -9.45 -12.85
N SER A 188 10.98 -10.00 -14.02
CA SER A 188 9.99 -10.57 -14.95
C SER A 188 9.36 -11.85 -14.40
N THR A 189 10.12 -12.70 -13.70
CA THR A 189 9.58 -13.86 -12.98
C THR A 189 8.59 -13.41 -11.92
N TRP A 190 8.96 -12.44 -11.08
CA TRP A 190 8.08 -11.90 -10.04
C TRP A 190 6.78 -11.32 -10.60
N ILE A 191 6.86 -10.55 -11.70
CA ILE A 191 5.65 -10.05 -12.40
C ILE A 191 4.81 -11.20 -12.96
N SER A 192 5.44 -12.22 -13.55
CA SER A 192 4.73 -13.39 -14.07
C SER A 192 3.97 -14.14 -12.97
N ASP A 193 4.57 -14.29 -11.81
CA ASP A 193 3.94 -14.89 -10.63
C ASP A 193 2.74 -14.07 -10.15
N TRP A 194 2.89 -12.73 -10.11
CA TRP A 194 1.76 -11.85 -9.83
C TRP A 194 0.62 -12.01 -10.83
N LEU A 195 0.94 -12.08 -12.13
CA LEU A 195 -0.06 -12.31 -13.18
C LEU A 195 -0.75 -13.68 -13.01
N PHE A 196 -0.02 -14.71 -12.59
CA PHE A 196 -0.61 -16.00 -12.27
C PHE A 196 -1.60 -15.88 -11.12
N VAL A 197 -1.21 -15.27 -9.99
CA VAL A 197 -2.06 -15.09 -8.79
C VAL A 197 -3.31 -14.27 -9.11
N VAL A 198 -3.19 -13.10 -9.74
CA VAL A 198 -4.35 -12.23 -9.97
C VAL A 198 -5.32 -12.81 -11.00
N ASN A 199 -4.85 -13.59 -11.98
CA ASN A 199 -5.71 -14.32 -12.90
C ASN A 199 -6.42 -15.49 -12.22
N ARG A 200 -5.71 -16.21 -11.34
CA ARG A 200 -6.26 -17.34 -10.58
C ARG A 200 -7.49 -16.94 -9.75
N TYR A 201 -7.46 -15.77 -9.12
CA TYR A 201 -8.53 -15.30 -8.24
C TYR A 201 -9.47 -14.25 -8.85
N LYS A 202 -9.30 -13.90 -10.14
CA LYS A 202 -10.01 -12.79 -10.81
C LYS A 202 -11.54 -12.83 -10.71
N SER A 203 -12.13 -14.03 -10.70
CA SER A 203 -13.59 -14.22 -10.62
C SER A 203 -14.14 -14.00 -9.22
N ASN A 204 -13.31 -14.15 -8.18
CA ASN A 204 -13.70 -13.93 -6.79
C ASN A 204 -13.51 -12.45 -6.41
N LYS A 205 -14.58 -11.65 -6.50
CA LYS A 205 -14.54 -10.20 -6.18
C LYS A 205 -14.33 -9.88 -4.69
N ARG A 206 -14.20 -10.91 -3.84
CA ARG A 206 -13.78 -10.79 -2.44
C ARG A 206 -12.29 -11.01 -2.23
N VAL A 207 -11.54 -11.40 -3.28
CA VAL A 207 -10.09 -11.17 -3.33
C VAL A 207 -9.88 -9.76 -3.84
N VAL A 208 -9.66 -8.84 -2.91
CA VAL A 208 -9.83 -7.39 -3.14
C VAL A 208 -8.53 -6.66 -3.43
N GLY A 209 -7.38 -7.22 -3.06
CA GLY A 209 -6.09 -6.52 -3.15
C GLY A 209 -4.91 -7.44 -3.44
N ALA A 210 -3.94 -6.88 -4.16
CA ALA A 210 -2.60 -7.42 -4.34
C ALA A 210 -1.62 -6.53 -3.57
N ASP A 211 -1.08 -7.05 -2.48
CA ASP A 211 -0.03 -6.42 -1.69
C ASP A 211 1.34 -6.89 -2.17
N LEU A 212 2.00 -6.00 -2.92
CA LEU A 212 2.95 -6.38 -3.96
C LEU A 212 4.22 -7.06 -3.43
N TYR A 213 4.83 -6.53 -2.38
CA TYR A 213 5.99 -7.17 -1.76
C TYR A 213 6.20 -6.68 -0.34
N ASN A 214 6.37 -7.62 0.58
CA ASN A 214 6.51 -7.34 2.01
C ASN A 214 7.88 -6.75 2.36
N GLU A 215 7.86 -5.66 3.09
CA GLU A 215 9.01 -5.10 3.81
C GLU A 215 10.30 -4.98 2.97
N VAL A 216 10.19 -4.32 1.80
CA VAL A 216 11.32 -4.04 0.92
C VAL A 216 12.44 -3.37 1.71
N ARG A 217 13.58 -4.05 1.80
CA ARG A 217 14.70 -3.67 2.66
C ARG A 217 16.04 -3.92 1.99
N ARG A 218 17.07 -3.40 2.63
CA ARG A 218 18.47 -3.57 2.26
C ARG A 218 18.93 -5.03 2.40
N ASP A 219 19.68 -5.51 1.41
CA ASP A 219 20.50 -6.73 1.52
C ASP A 219 21.92 -6.39 2.07
N VAL A 220 22.88 -7.32 2.06
CA VAL A 220 24.23 -7.03 2.58
C VAL A 220 24.93 -5.85 1.88
N LEU A 221 24.66 -5.62 0.60
CA LEU A 221 25.37 -4.69 -0.27
C LEU A 221 24.49 -3.57 -0.84
N THR A 222 23.19 -3.79 -1.00
CA THR A 222 22.32 -2.97 -1.83
C THR A 222 21.15 -2.41 -1.02
N ASP A 223 20.98 -1.08 -1.07
CA ASP A 223 19.78 -0.42 -0.56
C ASP A 223 18.68 -0.40 -1.63
N PRO A 224 17.42 -0.70 -1.27
CA PRO A 224 16.29 -0.35 -2.11
C PRO A 224 16.18 1.18 -2.23
N ASN A 225 15.62 1.66 -3.33
CA ASN A 225 15.42 3.08 -3.56
C ASN A 225 14.05 3.38 -4.17
N TRP A 226 13.72 4.68 -4.29
CA TRP A 226 12.45 5.16 -4.80
C TRP A 226 12.67 6.15 -5.94
N GLY A 227 12.76 5.65 -7.18
CA GLY A 227 12.90 6.46 -8.40
C GLY A 227 14.34 6.78 -8.84
N ASN A 228 15.36 6.32 -8.10
CA ASN A 228 16.76 6.53 -8.48
C ASN A 228 17.23 5.56 -9.58
N GLY A 229 16.38 4.61 -10.00
CA GLY A 229 16.66 3.65 -11.04
C GLY A 229 17.52 2.47 -10.59
N GLY A 230 17.91 1.65 -11.57
CA GLY A 230 18.62 0.39 -11.33
C GLY A 230 17.71 -0.72 -10.78
N ASP A 231 18.30 -1.87 -10.50
CA ASP A 231 17.56 -3.09 -10.16
C ASP A 231 16.96 -3.06 -8.73
N ALA A 232 17.31 -2.07 -7.92
CA ALA A 232 16.81 -1.89 -6.55
C ALA A 232 15.69 -0.83 -6.44
N ASP A 233 15.22 -0.29 -7.56
CA ASP A 233 14.21 0.78 -7.57
C ASP A 233 12.80 0.22 -7.37
N TRP A 234 12.31 0.32 -6.13
CA TRP A 234 11.02 -0.21 -5.73
C TRP A 234 9.86 0.48 -6.45
N LEU A 235 9.91 1.79 -6.60
CA LEU A 235 8.89 2.57 -7.30
C LEU A 235 8.78 2.13 -8.77
N THR A 236 9.90 1.83 -9.41
CA THR A 236 9.91 1.38 -10.80
C THR A 236 9.35 -0.04 -10.92
N ALA A 237 9.78 -0.97 -10.06
CA ALA A 237 9.32 -2.36 -10.07
C ALA A 237 7.83 -2.50 -9.73
N SER A 238 7.38 -1.87 -8.64
CA SER A 238 5.98 -1.90 -8.22
C SER A 238 5.04 -1.28 -9.23
N GLN A 239 5.44 -0.18 -9.88
CA GLN A 239 4.68 0.41 -10.99
C GLN A 239 4.57 -0.53 -12.20
N GLN A 240 5.66 -1.20 -12.60
CA GLN A 240 5.62 -2.16 -13.70
C GLN A 240 4.70 -3.34 -13.40
N ALA A 241 4.77 -3.89 -12.19
CA ALA A 241 3.85 -4.94 -11.75
C ALA A 241 2.40 -4.45 -11.74
N ALA A 242 2.13 -3.27 -11.18
CA ALA A 242 0.80 -2.69 -11.12
C ALA A 242 0.19 -2.48 -12.52
N ASP A 243 0.98 -2.00 -13.48
CA ASP A 243 0.55 -1.81 -14.87
C ASP A 243 0.15 -3.14 -15.54
N GLN A 244 0.92 -4.21 -15.31
CA GLN A 244 0.62 -5.53 -15.87
C GLN A 244 -0.59 -6.16 -15.18
N ILE A 245 -0.67 -6.06 -13.85
CA ILE A 245 -1.80 -6.53 -13.05
C ILE A 245 -3.08 -5.82 -13.47
N GLN A 246 -3.09 -4.50 -13.65
CA GLN A 246 -4.29 -3.75 -14.03
C GLN A 246 -4.80 -4.10 -15.43
N GLN A 247 -3.91 -4.46 -16.36
CA GLN A 247 -4.33 -4.99 -17.67
C GLN A 247 -4.95 -6.39 -17.56
N ALA A 248 -4.46 -7.22 -16.64
CA ALA A 248 -4.99 -8.57 -16.41
C ALA A 248 -6.25 -8.59 -15.55
N ASN A 249 -6.33 -7.79 -14.49
CA ASN A 249 -7.41 -7.71 -13.52
C ASN A 249 -7.60 -6.25 -13.04
N PRO A 250 -8.40 -5.44 -13.76
CA PRO A 250 -8.62 -4.03 -13.40
C PRO A 250 -9.46 -3.81 -12.13
N ASP A 251 -10.05 -4.87 -11.59
CA ASP A 251 -10.93 -4.79 -10.43
C ASP A 251 -10.17 -4.75 -9.10
N ILE A 252 -8.95 -5.28 -9.06
CA ILE A 252 -8.20 -5.44 -7.80
C ILE A 252 -7.54 -4.13 -7.34
N LEU A 253 -7.48 -3.91 -6.03
CA LEU A 253 -6.66 -2.87 -5.45
C LEU A 253 -5.18 -3.25 -5.60
N ILE A 254 -4.34 -2.25 -5.91
CA ILE A 254 -2.89 -2.37 -5.87
C ILE A 254 -2.43 -1.74 -4.57
N ILE A 255 -1.79 -2.54 -3.73
CA ILE A 255 -1.27 -2.11 -2.44
C ILE A 255 0.26 -2.06 -2.55
N VAL A 256 0.82 -0.89 -2.27
CA VAL A 256 2.26 -0.65 -2.34
C VAL A 256 2.77 -0.25 -0.95
N GLU A 257 3.58 -1.13 -0.36
CA GLU A 257 4.30 -0.83 0.87
C GLU A 257 5.40 0.23 0.64
N GLY A 258 5.81 0.88 1.72
CA GLY A 258 6.98 1.75 1.75
C GLY A 258 8.31 1.00 1.72
N ILE A 259 9.42 1.73 1.81
CA ILE A 259 10.73 1.12 2.04
C ILE A 259 10.90 0.89 3.54
N ASN A 260 11.14 -0.37 3.91
CA ASN A 260 11.24 -0.81 5.29
C ASN A 260 12.58 -0.44 5.93
N TRP A 261 13.70 -0.55 5.19
CA TRP A 261 15.01 -0.21 5.74
C TRP A 261 16.03 0.12 4.65
N VAL A 262 16.85 1.14 4.91
CA VAL A 262 18.05 1.49 4.13
C VAL A 262 19.22 1.79 5.07
N GLY A 263 20.43 1.58 4.57
CA GLY A 263 21.66 1.88 5.29
C GLY A 263 22.07 0.83 6.32
N ILE A 264 23.21 1.06 6.96
CA ILE A 264 23.87 0.09 7.85
C ILE A 264 23.38 0.34 9.29
N PRO A 265 22.69 -0.61 9.95
CA PRO A 265 22.13 -0.42 11.30
C PRO A 265 23.22 -0.49 12.38
N VAL A 266 24.11 0.51 12.39
CA VAL A 266 25.24 0.65 13.33
C VAL A 266 25.37 2.12 13.70
N ASP A 267 25.49 2.42 15.00
CA ASP A 267 25.66 3.79 15.48
C ASP A 267 26.80 4.53 14.74
N GLY A 268 26.51 5.75 14.31
CA GLY A 268 27.45 6.59 13.55
C GLY A 268 27.46 6.37 12.03
N PHE A 269 26.76 5.36 11.52
CA PHE A 269 26.49 5.21 10.09
C PHE A 269 25.12 5.79 9.71
N ALA A 270 24.89 6.00 8.41
CA ALA A 270 23.60 6.43 7.91
C ALA A 270 22.67 5.21 7.78
N HIS A 271 21.52 5.27 8.43
CA HIS A 271 20.47 4.27 8.37
C HIS A 271 19.12 4.90 8.70
N SER A 272 18.05 4.38 8.09
CA SER A 272 16.68 4.83 8.38
C SER A 272 15.63 3.86 7.85
N ARG A 273 14.39 4.08 8.26
CA ARG A 273 13.15 3.47 7.76
C ARG A 273 12.35 4.53 6.98
N PRO A 274 12.56 4.67 5.66
CA PRO A 274 11.91 5.73 4.87
C PRO A 274 10.38 5.63 4.86
N THR A 275 9.82 4.42 5.00
CA THR A 275 8.37 4.17 4.94
C THR A 275 7.78 4.78 3.66
N LEU A 276 6.82 5.71 3.76
CA LEU A 276 6.18 6.38 2.62
C LEU A 276 6.65 7.84 2.45
N THR A 277 7.72 8.27 3.12
CA THR A 277 8.24 9.66 2.97
C THR A 277 8.51 10.08 1.51
N PRO A 278 9.01 9.22 0.60
CA PRO A 278 9.31 9.64 -0.78
C PRO A 278 8.06 9.88 -1.64
N VAL A 279 6.90 9.37 -1.23
CA VAL A 279 5.63 9.43 -1.98
C VAL A 279 5.21 10.88 -2.27
N SER A 280 5.55 11.80 -1.37
CA SER A 280 5.27 13.24 -1.48
C SER A 280 5.88 13.91 -2.72
N GLY A 281 7.03 13.41 -3.20
CA GLY A 281 7.71 13.95 -4.39
C GLY A 281 7.53 13.09 -5.64
N LEU A 282 7.28 11.79 -5.45
CA LEU A 282 7.12 10.85 -6.56
C LEU A 282 6.13 9.73 -6.23
N SER A 283 4.92 9.84 -6.77
CA SER A 283 3.82 8.89 -6.50
C SER A 283 3.58 7.91 -7.65
N HIS A 284 2.82 6.86 -7.36
CA HIS A 284 2.28 5.96 -8.38
C HIS A 284 1.12 6.62 -9.13
N THR A 285 1.03 6.34 -10.42
CA THR A 285 -0.16 6.61 -11.23
C THR A 285 -0.51 5.34 -11.94
N LEU A 286 -1.67 4.78 -11.65
CA LEU A 286 -2.13 3.51 -12.22
C LEU A 286 -2.90 3.74 -13.51
N LEU A 287 -2.97 2.70 -14.35
CA LEU A 287 -3.78 2.67 -15.57
C LEU A 287 -5.28 2.86 -15.30
N VAL A 288 -5.75 2.32 -14.18
CA VAL A 288 -7.13 2.47 -13.71
C VAL A 288 -7.09 3.30 -12.43
N SER A 289 -7.73 4.47 -12.46
CA SER A 289 -7.89 5.33 -11.29
C SER A 289 -8.65 4.62 -10.16
N HIS A 290 -8.55 5.14 -8.94
CA HIS A 290 -9.28 4.65 -7.77
C HIS A 290 -8.95 3.21 -7.34
N LYS A 291 -7.72 2.75 -7.59
CA LYS A 291 -7.26 1.39 -7.23
C LYS A 291 -5.99 1.35 -6.38
N LEU A 292 -5.36 2.48 -6.10
CA LEU A 292 -4.13 2.55 -5.32
C LEU A 292 -4.41 2.66 -3.82
N VAL A 293 -3.72 1.86 -3.03
CA VAL A 293 -3.60 1.99 -1.56
C VAL A 293 -2.11 1.92 -1.22
N TYR A 294 -1.64 2.79 -0.33
CA TYR A 294 -0.30 2.65 0.25
C TYR A 294 -0.36 1.90 1.57
N ALA A 295 0.71 1.21 1.92
CA ALA A 295 0.80 0.40 3.13
C ALA A 295 2.03 0.77 3.98
N ALA A 296 1.87 0.70 5.30
CA ALA A 296 2.93 1.03 6.27
C ALA A 296 2.92 0.10 7.49
N HIS A 297 4.11 -0.26 7.97
CA HIS A 297 4.31 -1.16 9.10
C HIS A 297 4.87 -0.41 10.30
N PHE A 298 4.35 -0.69 11.50
CA PHE A 298 4.84 -0.09 12.74
C PHE A 298 4.78 -1.09 13.89
N TYR A 299 5.94 -1.35 14.49
CA TYR A 299 6.05 -2.24 15.65
C TYR A 299 6.69 -1.54 16.84
N SER A 300 6.27 -1.88 18.05
CA SER A 300 6.78 -1.26 19.28
C SER A 300 8.31 -1.26 19.38
N TYR A 301 8.95 -2.32 18.89
CA TYR A 301 10.39 -2.55 18.96
C TYR A 301 11.21 -1.93 17.83
N THR A 302 10.56 -1.48 16.76
CA THR A 302 11.20 -0.77 15.63
C THR A 302 11.20 0.75 15.88
N GLY A 303 11.91 1.53 15.08
CA GLY A 303 11.86 2.99 15.09
C GLY A 303 12.20 3.58 13.72
N PRO A 304 12.16 4.92 13.57
CA PRO A 304 12.53 5.58 12.32
C PRO A 304 14.00 5.33 11.94
N ASN A 305 14.88 5.16 12.93
CA ASN A 305 16.28 4.79 12.75
C ASN A 305 16.67 3.57 13.60
N HIS A 306 15.70 2.81 14.12
CA HIS A 306 15.96 1.58 14.88
C HIS A 306 15.39 0.37 14.12
N SER A 307 16.26 -0.57 13.74
CA SER A 307 15.91 -1.72 12.90
C SER A 307 14.90 -2.65 13.57
N GLY A 308 14.95 -2.71 14.90
CA GLY A 308 14.19 -3.66 15.71
C GLY A 308 15.07 -4.74 16.34
N ALA A 309 16.35 -4.81 15.97
CA ALA A 309 17.28 -5.77 16.51
C ALA A 309 17.48 -5.61 18.03
N THR A 310 17.89 -6.71 18.65
CA THR A 310 18.46 -6.75 20.01
C THR A 310 19.79 -7.49 19.92
N GLY A 311 20.86 -6.91 20.47
CA GLY A 311 22.21 -7.44 20.32
C GLY A 311 22.89 -7.00 19.02
N ILE A 312 23.29 -7.95 18.16
CA ILE A 312 24.03 -7.62 16.93
C ILE A 312 23.11 -6.81 15.99
N GLY A 313 23.55 -5.61 15.62
CA GLY A 313 22.77 -4.68 14.78
C GLY A 313 21.75 -3.83 15.53
N GLU A 314 21.74 -3.87 16.87
CA GLU A 314 21.01 -2.91 17.70
C GLU A 314 21.74 -1.55 17.69
N THR A 315 20.97 -0.47 17.54
CA THR A 315 21.46 0.91 17.59
C THR A 315 20.94 1.61 18.85
N THR A 316 21.53 2.75 19.19
CA THR A 316 21.07 3.60 20.32
C THR A 316 19.88 4.49 19.96
N ASP A 317 19.40 4.42 18.71
CA ASP A 317 18.22 5.15 18.27
C ASP A 317 16.96 4.75 19.03
N PRO A 318 16.03 5.69 19.29
CA PRO A 318 14.78 5.37 19.96
C PRO A 318 13.90 4.45 19.13
N ARG A 319 13.30 3.46 19.79
CA ARG A 319 12.19 2.66 19.25
C ARG A 319 10.90 3.46 19.35
N TYR A 320 9.86 3.07 18.62
CA TYR A 320 8.55 3.72 18.68
C TYR A 320 7.95 3.65 20.09
N ARG A 321 8.21 2.58 20.85
CA ARG A 321 7.78 2.48 22.25
C ARG A 321 8.49 3.44 23.22
N ASP A 322 9.63 3.98 22.80
CA ASP A 322 10.43 4.89 23.63
C ASP A 322 10.00 6.36 23.43
N PHE A 323 9.17 6.65 22.42
CA PHE A 323 8.69 8.00 22.15
C PHE A 323 7.59 8.45 23.12
N SER A 324 7.56 9.76 23.36
CA SER A 324 6.36 10.40 23.89
C SER A 324 5.20 10.20 22.92
N ARG A 325 3.95 10.29 23.41
CA ARG A 325 2.78 10.20 22.55
C ARG A 325 2.80 11.21 21.40
N ALA A 326 3.23 12.45 21.67
CA ALA A 326 3.28 13.50 20.66
C ALA A 326 4.31 13.19 19.57
N ASP A 327 5.50 12.73 19.95
CA ASP A 327 6.56 12.37 19.01
C ASP A 327 6.18 11.13 18.20
N LEU A 328 5.55 10.14 18.83
CA LEU A 328 5.02 8.96 18.15
C LEU A 328 3.97 9.35 17.08
N PHE A 329 3.02 10.22 17.41
CA PHE A 329 1.99 10.66 16.47
C PHE A 329 2.61 11.46 15.32
N LYS A 330 3.59 12.32 15.63
CA LYS A 330 4.31 13.11 14.63
C LYS A 330 5.08 12.20 13.66
N VAL A 331 5.88 11.27 14.15
CA VAL A 331 6.68 10.39 13.27
C VAL A 331 5.78 9.51 12.40
N MET A 332 4.67 8.97 12.92
CA MET A 332 3.73 8.18 12.11
C MET A 332 3.00 9.04 11.07
N THR A 333 2.71 10.30 11.40
CA THR A 333 2.11 11.23 10.45
C THR A 333 3.08 11.55 9.32
N ASP A 334 4.30 11.96 9.65
CA ASP A 334 5.29 12.41 8.68
C ASP A 334 5.82 11.26 7.81
N SER A 335 5.89 10.05 8.35
CA SER A 335 6.40 8.88 7.62
C SER A 335 5.37 8.14 6.77
N ALA A 336 4.08 8.26 7.11
CA ALA A 336 3.01 7.53 6.43
C ALA A 336 1.68 8.28 6.33
N ALA A 337 1.08 8.69 7.45
CA ALA A 337 -0.33 9.10 7.45
C ALA A 337 -0.59 10.40 6.68
N TYR A 338 0.42 11.25 6.45
CA TYR A 338 0.29 12.46 5.62
C TYR A 338 -0.26 12.17 4.21
N VAL A 339 0.04 10.98 3.66
CA VAL A 339 -0.44 10.54 2.34
C VAL A 339 -1.97 10.49 2.31
N ALA A 340 -2.60 10.01 3.39
CA ALA A 340 -4.05 9.94 3.52
C ALA A 340 -4.67 11.23 4.08
N LEU A 341 -3.94 11.96 4.94
CA LEU A 341 -4.47 13.12 5.66
C LEU A 341 -4.37 14.42 4.87
N THR A 342 -3.50 14.48 3.86
CA THR A 342 -3.36 15.63 2.97
C THR A 342 -4.21 15.39 1.72
N SER A 343 -5.34 16.09 1.62
CA SER A 343 -6.28 15.92 0.51
C SER A 343 -5.81 16.62 -0.77
N GLN A 344 -6.26 16.12 -1.92
CA GLN A 344 -6.08 16.76 -3.24
C GLN A 344 -4.61 16.96 -3.63
N MET A 345 -3.75 16.02 -3.27
CA MET A 345 -2.36 15.93 -3.73
C MET A 345 -2.22 14.81 -4.75
N HIS A 346 -1.21 14.87 -5.63
CA HIS A 346 -0.96 13.82 -6.61
C HIS A 346 -0.75 12.42 -5.99
N TYR A 347 -0.39 12.41 -4.71
CA TYR A 347 -0.16 11.21 -3.91
C TYR A 347 -1.33 10.83 -2.99
N THR A 348 -2.39 11.63 -2.89
CA THR A 348 -3.49 11.33 -1.95
C THR A 348 -4.11 9.98 -2.28
N ALA A 349 -4.04 9.06 -1.33
CA ALA A 349 -4.60 7.72 -1.40
C ALA A 349 -4.87 7.18 0.01
N PRO A 350 -5.64 6.10 0.18
CA PRO A 350 -5.72 5.43 1.48
C PRO A 350 -4.35 4.93 1.93
N VAL A 351 -4.11 5.00 3.24
CA VAL A 351 -2.96 4.38 3.90
C VAL A 351 -3.49 3.27 4.79
N TRP A 352 -3.13 2.03 4.48
CA TRP A 352 -3.45 0.86 5.28
C TRP A 352 -2.27 0.54 6.20
N HIS A 353 -2.53 0.52 7.50
CA HIS A 353 -1.54 0.05 8.48
C HIS A 353 -1.54 -1.48 8.45
N SER A 354 -0.93 -2.05 7.41
CA SER A 354 -1.02 -3.47 7.02
C SER A 354 -0.34 -4.42 7.99
N GLU A 355 0.61 -3.92 8.78
CA GLU A 355 1.15 -4.62 9.94
C GLU A 355 1.41 -3.68 11.11
N PHE A 356 0.92 -4.10 12.27
CA PHE A 356 1.33 -3.58 13.55
C PHE A 356 1.11 -4.66 14.60
N GLY A 357 1.95 -4.70 15.62
CA GLY A 357 1.87 -5.73 16.63
C GLY A 357 2.70 -5.42 17.86
N VAL A 358 2.35 -6.11 18.95
CA VAL A 358 3.09 -6.12 20.20
C VAL A 358 2.85 -7.45 20.89
N ALA A 359 3.88 -8.03 21.51
CA ALA A 359 3.71 -9.23 22.35
C ALA A 359 2.73 -8.94 23.49
N GLY A 360 1.74 -9.80 23.68
CA GLY A 360 0.74 -9.69 24.75
C GLY A 360 0.99 -10.66 25.89
N ARG A 361 0.56 -11.92 25.70
CA ARG A 361 0.70 -12.97 26.72
C ARG A 361 2.15 -13.19 27.08
N GLY A 362 2.44 -13.18 28.38
CA GLY A 362 3.80 -13.29 28.90
C GLY A 362 4.64 -12.00 28.79
N ASN A 363 4.14 -10.93 28.17
CA ASN A 363 4.80 -9.63 28.11
C ASN A 363 4.03 -8.57 28.88
N ASN A 364 4.59 -8.08 29.99
CA ASN A 364 4.01 -6.98 30.77
C ASN A 364 4.90 -5.72 30.74
N ASN A 365 5.69 -5.55 29.68
CA ASN A 365 6.53 -4.37 29.52
C ASN A 365 5.67 -3.08 29.42
N ALA A 366 5.88 -2.14 30.34
CA ALA A 366 5.08 -0.92 30.42
C ALA A 366 5.19 -0.02 29.17
N ALA A 367 6.36 0.02 28.52
CA ALA A 367 6.55 0.81 27.29
C ALA A 367 5.81 0.20 26.11
N ASP A 368 5.81 -1.13 25.98
CA ASP A 368 5.03 -1.85 24.95
C ASP A 368 3.52 -1.65 25.13
N ILE A 369 3.03 -1.71 26.38
CA ILE A 369 1.62 -1.45 26.69
C ILE A 369 1.24 0.00 26.36
N ALA A 370 2.06 0.97 26.79
CA ALA A 370 1.85 2.39 26.51
C ALA A 370 1.88 2.69 25.00
N TRP A 371 2.82 2.09 24.27
CA TRP A 371 2.89 2.18 22.81
C TRP A 371 1.61 1.67 22.16
N PHE A 372 1.12 0.49 22.54
CA PHE A 372 -0.09 -0.08 21.92
C PHE A 372 -1.33 0.78 22.18
N GLN A 373 -1.46 1.32 23.39
CA GLN A 373 -2.52 2.28 23.72
C GLN A 373 -2.44 3.54 22.86
N ASN A 374 -1.25 4.13 22.73
CA ASN A 374 -1.03 5.33 21.92
C ASN A 374 -1.25 5.05 20.43
N TYR A 375 -0.78 3.92 19.92
CA TYR A 375 -0.92 3.53 18.53
C TYR A 375 -2.39 3.31 18.16
N VAL A 376 -3.15 2.59 18.99
CA VAL A 376 -4.60 2.42 18.79
C VAL A 376 -5.32 3.77 18.81
N ASP A 377 -4.95 4.67 19.71
CA ASP A 377 -5.52 6.01 19.72
C ASP A 377 -5.23 6.80 18.45
N PHE A 378 -4.04 6.62 17.87
CA PHE A 378 -3.69 7.22 16.59
C PHE A 378 -4.55 6.68 15.45
N LEU A 379 -4.73 5.35 15.38
CA LEU A 379 -5.59 4.71 14.38
C LEU A 379 -7.04 5.20 14.49
N ILE A 380 -7.53 5.39 15.72
CA ILE A 380 -8.87 5.94 15.98
C ILE A 380 -8.95 7.40 15.56
N GLN A 381 -8.01 8.24 16.00
CA GLN A 381 -8.02 9.68 15.71
C GLN A 381 -7.93 9.96 14.20
N THR A 382 -7.20 9.13 13.48
CA THR A 382 -7.00 9.29 12.04
C THR A 382 -8.03 8.54 11.19
N ASP A 383 -8.95 7.78 11.78
CA ASP A 383 -9.90 6.89 11.07
C ASP A 383 -9.19 5.95 10.08
N ALA A 384 -8.04 5.40 10.53
CA ALA A 384 -7.17 4.57 9.70
C ALA A 384 -7.71 3.15 9.50
N ASP A 385 -7.40 2.61 8.34
CA ASP A 385 -7.52 1.19 7.99
C ASP A 385 -6.32 0.44 8.56
N PHE A 386 -6.50 -0.79 9.05
CA PHE A 386 -5.44 -1.51 9.79
C PHE A 386 -5.46 -3.03 9.55
N ALA A 387 -4.34 -3.70 9.86
CA ALA A 387 -4.27 -5.15 10.02
C ALA A 387 -3.25 -5.54 11.11
N PHE A 388 -3.73 -6.24 12.14
CA PHE A 388 -2.87 -6.69 13.25
C PHE A 388 -1.97 -7.85 12.85
N TRP A 389 -0.72 -7.86 13.33
CA TRP A 389 0.23 -8.96 13.12
C TRP A 389 0.60 -9.69 14.43
N PRO A 390 0.48 -11.03 14.49
CA PRO A 390 -0.37 -11.91 13.66
C PRO A 390 -1.71 -12.24 14.35
N LEU A 391 -2.67 -12.76 13.58
CA LEU A 391 -3.93 -13.27 14.15
C LEU A 391 -3.79 -14.67 14.76
N VAL A 392 -3.09 -15.56 14.06
CA VAL A 392 -2.95 -16.98 14.44
C VAL A 392 -1.52 -17.25 14.90
N GLY A 393 -1.35 -18.07 15.94
CA GLY A 393 -0.06 -18.53 16.43
C GLY A 393 -0.15 -19.87 17.16
N TYR A 394 1.02 -20.39 17.55
CA TYR A 394 1.17 -21.59 18.37
C TYR A 394 1.48 -21.25 19.83
N LEU A 395 0.79 -21.90 20.77
CA LEU A 395 1.12 -21.80 22.19
C LEU A 395 0.83 -23.11 22.91
N GLU A 396 1.84 -23.69 23.56
CA GLU A 396 1.73 -24.92 24.34
C GLU A 396 2.21 -24.69 25.76
N ASN A 397 1.35 -24.98 26.74
CA ASN A 397 1.63 -24.77 28.17
C ASN A 397 2.16 -23.36 28.50
N GLY A 398 1.69 -22.34 27.77
CA GLY A 398 2.10 -20.94 27.94
C GLY A 398 3.41 -20.56 27.24
N ASN A 399 4.04 -21.47 26.49
CA ASN A 399 5.26 -21.22 25.70
C ASN A 399 4.94 -21.20 24.21
N GLY A 400 5.59 -20.31 23.45
CA GLY A 400 5.38 -20.15 22.01
C GLY A 400 5.18 -18.69 21.62
N ASN A 401 4.28 -18.46 20.66
CA ASN A 401 4.05 -17.15 20.07
C ASN A 401 3.15 -16.25 20.95
N GLY A 402 3.80 -15.43 21.78
CA GLY A 402 3.13 -14.40 22.59
C GLY A 402 2.55 -13.22 21.78
N TRP A 403 2.79 -13.15 20.47
CA TRP A 403 2.33 -12.06 19.60
C TRP A 403 0.96 -12.32 19.01
N ALA A 404 0.59 -13.56 18.72
CA ALA A 404 -0.71 -13.85 18.12
C ALA A 404 -1.89 -13.47 19.04
N LEU A 405 -2.98 -12.98 18.44
CA LEU A 405 -4.23 -12.73 19.17
C LEU A 405 -4.96 -14.04 19.50
N MET A 406 -4.89 -15.02 18.61
CA MET A 406 -5.47 -16.36 18.77
C MET A 406 -4.38 -17.43 18.64
N ASN A 407 -4.17 -18.20 19.69
CA ASN A 407 -3.23 -19.32 19.69
C ASN A 407 -3.95 -20.67 19.74
N TRP A 408 -3.29 -21.68 19.17
CA TRP A 408 -3.71 -23.08 19.25
C TRP A 408 -2.53 -23.98 19.62
N ASP A 409 -2.78 -25.04 20.39
CA ASP A 409 -1.80 -26.11 20.61
C ASP A 409 -2.01 -27.28 19.63
N LYS A 410 -1.13 -28.30 19.67
CA LYS A 410 -1.22 -29.48 18.79
C LYS A 410 -2.47 -30.33 18.98
N SER A 411 -3.14 -30.20 20.13
CA SER A 411 -4.42 -30.86 20.41
C SER A 411 -5.64 -30.06 19.91
N GLY A 412 -5.40 -28.85 19.37
CA GLY A 412 -6.43 -27.93 18.93
C GLY A 412 -7.11 -27.17 20.08
N LYS A 413 -6.47 -27.07 21.25
CA LYS A 413 -6.95 -26.25 22.36
C LYS A 413 -6.65 -24.77 22.06
N ARG A 414 -7.67 -23.91 22.19
CA ARG A 414 -7.53 -22.46 22.00
C ARG A 414 -6.96 -21.75 23.23
N THR A 415 -6.20 -20.68 22.95
CA THR A 415 -5.89 -19.59 23.89
C THR A 415 -6.05 -18.25 23.16
N GLY A 416 -7.21 -17.63 23.32
CA GLY A 416 -7.67 -16.46 22.55
C GLY A 416 -7.65 -15.14 23.32
N LEU A 417 -7.73 -14.02 22.58
CA LEU A 417 -7.62 -12.66 23.14
C LEU A 417 -8.62 -12.41 24.29
N PHE A 418 -9.82 -13.00 24.21
CA PHE A 418 -10.90 -12.83 25.19
C PHE A 418 -11.02 -14.01 26.18
N ASP A 419 -9.95 -14.79 26.36
CA ASP A 419 -9.90 -15.89 27.33
C ASP A 419 -9.38 -15.44 28.73
N GLY A 420 -9.03 -14.16 28.90
CA GLY A 420 -8.86 -13.49 30.19
C GLY A 420 -7.42 -13.26 30.66
N ASP A 421 -6.42 -13.65 29.86
CA ASP A 421 -4.99 -13.59 30.20
C ASP A 421 -4.19 -12.59 29.34
N ASP A 422 -4.87 -11.85 28.46
CA ASP A 422 -4.24 -10.95 27.49
C ASP A 422 -4.68 -9.50 27.73
N TRP A 423 -3.72 -8.66 28.16
CA TRP A 423 -3.96 -7.23 28.47
C TRP A 423 -4.33 -6.42 27.22
N ARG A 424 -4.11 -6.93 26.01
CA ARG A 424 -4.48 -6.25 24.75
C ARG A 424 -5.99 -6.23 24.54
N ALA A 425 -6.75 -7.13 25.17
CA ALA A 425 -8.19 -7.28 24.96
C ALA A 425 -9.01 -5.98 25.10
N PRO A 426 -8.91 -5.22 26.22
CA PRO A 426 -9.64 -3.95 26.34
C PRO A 426 -9.20 -2.88 25.32
N ILE A 427 -7.93 -2.88 24.91
CA ILE A 427 -7.40 -1.93 23.92
C ILE A 427 -7.88 -2.29 22.51
N TRP A 428 -7.93 -3.59 22.18
CA TRP A 428 -8.53 -4.08 20.94
C TRP A 428 -10.03 -3.75 20.85
N GLN A 429 -10.78 -3.99 21.93
CA GLN A 429 -12.20 -3.63 21.99
C GLN A 429 -12.41 -2.13 21.78
N LYS A 430 -11.54 -1.28 22.32
CA LYS A 430 -11.56 0.17 22.05
C LYS A 430 -11.39 0.48 20.57
N LEU A 431 -10.44 -0.17 19.88
CA LEU A 431 -10.23 0.00 18.44
C LEU A 431 -11.46 -0.41 17.62
N ILE A 432 -12.03 -1.58 17.94
CA ILE A 432 -13.18 -2.15 17.24
C ILE A 432 -14.46 -1.33 17.46
N ALA A 433 -14.68 -0.82 18.68
CA ALA A 433 -15.86 -0.04 19.02
C ALA A 433 -15.78 1.44 18.59
N ALA A 434 -14.61 1.90 18.14
CA ALA A 434 -14.42 3.29 17.76
C ALA A 434 -15.28 3.68 16.55
N ALA A 435 -15.98 4.81 16.68
CA ALA A 435 -16.69 5.41 15.55
C ALA A 435 -15.68 5.88 14.48
N GLY A 436 -16.07 5.71 13.22
CA GLY A 436 -15.33 6.19 12.06
C GLY A 436 -16.30 6.59 10.95
N THR A 437 -15.77 6.97 9.79
CA THR A 437 -16.62 7.25 8.62
C THR A 437 -17.37 5.98 8.22
N THR A 438 -18.65 6.09 7.92
CA THR A 438 -19.50 4.96 7.46
C THR A 438 -20.45 5.43 6.36
N GLY A 439 -21.07 4.50 5.64
CA GLY A 439 -22.01 4.82 4.56
C GLY A 439 -21.34 5.44 3.33
N GLN A 440 -22.12 6.17 2.52
CA GLN A 440 -21.68 6.71 1.23
C GLN A 440 -20.52 7.71 1.39
N VAL A 441 -19.39 7.43 0.72
CA VAL A 441 -18.25 8.36 0.66
C VAL A 441 -18.38 9.23 -0.58
N ALA A 442 -18.28 10.55 -0.43
CA ALA A 442 -18.32 11.47 -1.56
C ALA A 442 -17.18 11.18 -2.56
N THR A 443 -17.47 11.29 -3.85
CA THR A 443 -16.43 11.32 -4.88
C THR A 443 -15.60 12.59 -4.71
N VAL A 444 -14.28 12.45 -4.83
CA VAL A 444 -13.35 13.58 -4.78
C VAL A 444 -12.55 13.64 -6.07
N PRO A 445 -12.09 14.84 -6.50
CA PRO A 445 -11.21 14.95 -7.65
C PRO A 445 -9.93 14.15 -7.46
N GLU A 446 -9.50 13.50 -8.54
CA GLU A 446 -8.22 12.82 -8.60
C GLU A 446 -7.12 13.77 -9.05
N TRP A 447 -5.93 13.55 -8.52
CA TRP A 447 -4.70 14.21 -8.92
C TRP A 447 -3.65 13.13 -9.10
N LYS A 448 -2.97 13.12 -10.25
CA LYS A 448 -1.98 12.09 -10.59
C LYS A 448 -0.78 12.68 -11.30
N GLN A 449 0.41 12.32 -10.83
CA GLN A 449 1.67 12.75 -11.41
C GLN A 449 2.06 11.80 -12.55
N LEU A 450 2.46 12.36 -13.69
CA LEU A 450 3.11 11.62 -14.78
C LEU A 450 4.62 11.85 -14.74
N ARG A 451 5.40 10.86 -15.19
CA ARG A 451 6.87 10.91 -15.20
C ARG A 451 7.45 10.38 -16.50
N LEU A 452 8.63 10.83 -16.93
CA LEU A 452 9.34 10.33 -18.12
C LEU A 452 10.81 9.99 -17.89
N ASP A 453 11.29 9.96 -16.63
CA ASP A 453 12.73 9.81 -16.36
C ASP A 453 13.29 8.46 -16.81
N ARG A 454 12.42 7.46 -16.96
CA ARG A 454 12.78 6.07 -17.26
C ARG A 454 12.07 5.53 -18.51
N GLY A 455 11.69 6.41 -19.43
CA GLY A 455 11.02 6.06 -20.68
C GLY A 455 9.52 6.34 -20.64
N ASP A 456 8.76 5.53 -21.36
CA ASP A 456 7.32 5.72 -21.52
C ASP A 456 6.55 5.53 -20.21
N PHE A 457 5.58 6.41 -20.00
CA PHE A 457 4.64 6.39 -18.89
C PHE A 457 3.22 6.68 -19.39
N THR A 458 2.80 5.87 -20.35
CA THR A 458 1.45 5.91 -20.92
C THR A 458 0.50 5.27 -19.92
N GLN A 459 -0.11 6.05 -19.04
CA GLN A 459 -1.01 5.56 -17.99
C GLN A 459 -2.46 5.47 -18.46
N SER A 460 -2.69 5.08 -19.72
CA SER A 460 -4.02 4.92 -20.34
C SER A 460 -4.19 3.53 -20.92
N LEU A 461 -5.27 2.83 -20.54
CA LEU A 461 -5.63 1.54 -21.14
C LEU A 461 -6.02 1.71 -22.62
N ALA A 462 -6.76 2.77 -22.94
CA ALA A 462 -7.19 3.06 -24.30
C ALA A 462 -5.98 3.26 -25.25
N VAL A 463 -4.99 4.06 -24.85
CA VAL A 463 -3.79 4.31 -25.69
C VAL A 463 -2.93 3.06 -25.82
N ARG A 464 -2.66 2.34 -24.72
CA ARG A 464 -1.84 1.11 -24.77
C ARG A 464 -2.44 0.07 -25.70
N LYS A 465 -3.78 -0.06 -25.72
CA LYS A 465 -4.48 -1.02 -26.56
C LYS A 465 -4.46 -0.63 -28.04
N ASN A 466 -4.62 0.65 -28.36
CA ASN A 466 -4.98 1.06 -29.72
C ASN A 466 -3.87 1.77 -30.50
N ASN A 467 -2.83 2.29 -29.84
CA ASN A 467 -1.93 3.26 -30.46
C ASN A 467 -0.44 2.90 -30.41
N GLY A 468 -0.06 1.85 -29.67
CA GLY A 468 1.31 1.35 -29.63
C GLY A 468 2.37 2.45 -29.43
N ASP A 469 3.44 2.39 -30.22
CA ASP A 469 4.47 3.43 -30.30
C ASP A 469 4.06 4.55 -31.28
N TRP A 470 3.40 5.59 -30.77
CA TRP A 470 2.84 6.68 -31.58
C TRP A 470 3.82 7.84 -31.88
N ASP A 471 5.04 7.79 -31.32
CA ASP A 471 6.12 8.74 -31.61
C ASP A 471 7.48 8.04 -31.42
N SER A 472 7.92 7.33 -32.46
CA SER A 472 8.99 6.34 -32.32
C SER A 472 10.33 6.93 -31.91
N GLY A 473 10.91 6.40 -30.83
CA GLY A 473 12.16 6.91 -30.23
C GLY A 473 12.00 8.15 -29.34
N ALA A 474 10.77 8.55 -29.02
CA ALA A 474 10.47 9.53 -27.97
C ALA A 474 10.01 8.83 -26.68
N SER A 475 10.19 9.47 -25.53
CA SER A 475 9.56 9.06 -24.26
C SER A 475 8.18 9.70 -24.16
N LYS A 476 7.14 8.91 -23.85
CA LYS A 476 5.72 9.30 -23.99
C LYS A 476 4.95 9.16 -22.68
N ALA A 477 4.21 10.19 -22.29
CA ALA A 477 3.36 10.17 -21.11
C ALA A 477 1.91 10.50 -21.47
N VAL A 478 0.96 9.79 -20.87
CA VAL A 478 -0.48 9.98 -21.11
C VAL A 478 -1.22 9.78 -19.79
N CYS A 479 -2.20 10.65 -19.51
CA CYS A 479 -3.06 10.53 -18.33
C CYS A 479 -3.96 9.28 -18.40
N PRO A 480 -4.42 8.76 -17.24
CA PRO A 480 -5.52 7.79 -17.19
C PRO A 480 -6.76 8.21 -17.95
N ASP A 481 -7.50 7.23 -18.46
CA ASP A 481 -8.62 7.41 -19.40
C ASP A 481 -9.73 8.35 -18.88
N ASN A 482 -9.83 8.51 -17.56
CA ASN A 482 -10.80 9.38 -16.90
C ASN A 482 -10.24 10.76 -16.49
N LEU A 483 -8.95 11.02 -16.71
CA LEU A 483 -8.28 12.27 -16.32
C LEU A 483 -7.82 13.05 -17.56
N ARG A 484 -7.54 14.34 -17.38
CA ARG A 484 -6.90 15.21 -18.40
C ARG A 484 -5.60 15.79 -17.86
N LEU A 485 -4.67 16.14 -18.75
CA LEU A 485 -3.47 16.87 -18.37
C LEU A 485 -3.84 18.32 -18.01
N ILE A 486 -3.38 18.79 -16.85
CA ILE A 486 -3.63 20.14 -16.35
C ILE A 486 -2.36 20.94 -16.08
N GLY A 487 -1.20 20.27 -15.97
CA GLY A 487 0.08 20.94 -15.78
C GLY A 487 1.28 20.17 -16.30
N LEU A 488 2.39 20.89 -16.52
CA LEU A 488 3.68 20.40 -17.01
C LEU A 488 4.83 21.08 -16.28
N SER A 489 6.00 20.42 -16.25
CA SER A 489 7.24 21.02 -15.75
C SER A 489 8.17 21.53 -16.87
N HIS A 490 8.98 22.54 -16.55
CA HIS A 490 10.01 23.09 -17.44
C HIS A 490 11.20 22.14 -17.68
N GLY A 491 11.26 20.99 -17.00
CA GLY A 491 12.21 19.91 -17.30
C GLY A 491 11.66 18.84 -18.26
N SER A 492 10.41 18.99 -18.72
CA SER A 492 9.71 18.12 -19.68
C SER A 492 9.37 16.70 -19.20
N THR A 493 9.88 16.27 -18.04
CA THR A 493 9.71 14.89 -17.55
C THR A 493 8.56 14.71 -16.56
N ARG A 494 7.81 15.77 -16.23
CA ARG A 494 6.69 15.71 -15.28
C ARG A 494 5.43 16.38 -15.81
N GLY A 495 4.29 15.80 -15.44
CA GLY A 495 2.97 16.35 -15.71
C GLY A 495 2.00 16.04 -14.60
N LEU A 496 0.88 16.77 -14.57
CA LEU A 496 -0.18 16.60 -13.60
C LEU A 496 -1.49 16.33 -14.33
N CYS A 497 -2.21 15.29 -13.89
CA CYS A 497 -3.50 14.89 -14.41
C CYS A 497 -4.59 15.09 -13.36
N THR A 498 -5.80 15.43 -13.79
CA THR A 498 -6.97 15.54 -12.91
C THR A 498 -8.30 15.40 -13.66
N ASP A 499 -9.37 15.10 -12.95
CA ASP A 499 -10.76 15.15 -13.41
C ASP A 499 -11.55 16.31 -12.81
N VAL A 500 -10.94 17.18 -12.00
CA VAL A 500 -11.61 18.28 -11.30
C VAL A 500 -12.48 19.11 -12.25
N ASN A 501 -13.73 19.38 -11.86
CA ASN A 501 -14.79 20.09 -12.62
C ASN A 501 -15.26 19.47 -13.95
N TYR A 502 -14.57 18.46 -14.48
CA TYR A 502 -14.89 17.89 -15.80
C TYR A 502 -15.29 16.42 -15.75
N GLY A 503 -14.96 15.69 -14.67
CA GLY A 503 -15.06 14.24 -14.66
C GLY A 503 -14.25 13.63 -15.81
N SER A 504 -14.74 12.54 -16.38
CA SER A 504 -14.18 11.97 -17.62
C SER A 504 -14.53 12.84 -18.83
N LEU A 505 -13.58 13.68 -19.24
CA LEU A 505 -13.75 14.58 -20.39
C LEU A 505 -13.58 13.88 -21.73
N TRP A 506 -12.82 12.79 -21.78
CA TRP A 506 -12.55 12.08 -23.03
C TRP A 506 -13.81 11.38 -23.55
N ALA A 507 -14.15 11.63 -24.81
CA ALA A 507 -15.26 11.00 -25.50
C ALA A 507 -15.18 9.46 -25.49
N SER A 508 -16.34 8.81 -25.48
CA SER A 508 -16.46 7.34 -25.41
C SER A 508 -15.88 6.62 -26.64
N ASP A 509 -15.78 7.29 -27.79
CA ASP A 509 -15.13 6.79 -29.00
C ASP A 509 -13.59 6.71 -28.87
N ARG A 510 -13.03 7.26 -27.78
CA ARG A 510 -11.59 7.34 -27.50
C ARG A 510 -10.78 7.91 -28.65
N ALA A 511 -11.37 8.80 -29.44
CA ALA A 511 -10.67 9.44 -30.56
C ALA A 511 -9.49 10.28 -30.06
N ILE A 512 -8.36 10.13 -30.75
CA ILE A 512 -7.14 10.90 -30.49
C ILE A 512 -6.59 11.51 -31.77
N GLU A 513 -5.78 12.56 -31.63
CA GLU A 513 -4.91 13.09 -32.67
C GLU A 513 -3.53 13.39 -32.08
N VAL A 514 -2.46 12.96 -32.76
CA VAL A 514 -1.09 13.35 -32.41
C VAL A 514 -0.70 14.58 -33.22
N VAL A 515 -0.34 15.65 -32.51
CA VAL A 515 0.06 16.94 -33.10
C VAL A 515 1.56 17.11 -32.96
N PHE A 516 2.21 17.39 -34.08
CA PHE A 516 3.68 17.51 -34.22
C PHE A 516 4.11 18.77 -34.99
N ASP A 517 3.16 19.65 -35.28
CA ASP A 517 3.34 20.89 -36.04
C ASP A 517 2.36 21.97 -35.53
N GLU A 518 2.40 23.15 -36.16
CA GLU A 518 1.53 24.29 -35.81
C GLU A 518 0.20 24.29 -36.59
N ARG A 519 -0.24 23.18 -37.21
CA ARG A 519 -1.40 23.18 -38.14
C ARG A 519 -2.74 23.63 -37.53
N HIS A 520 -2.87 23.53 -36.20
CA HIS A 520 -4.06 23.93 -35.44
C HIS A 520 -3.88 25.24 -34.67
N VAL A 521 -2.79 25.97 -34.91
CA VAL A 521 -2.54 27.28 -34.28
C VAL A 521 -3.35 28.33 -35.03
N SER A 522 -4.41 28.84 -34.40
CA SER A 522 -5.28 29.89 -34.96
C SER A 522 -4.80 31.32 -34.64
N ASN A 523 -4.00 31.48 -33.60
CA ASN A 523 -3.48 32.76 -33.10
C ASN A 523 -2.13 32.54 -32.43
N ASP A 524 -1.24 33.52 -32.51
CA ASP A 524 0.11 33.42 -31.90
C ASP A 524 0.05 33.65 -30.39
N TRP A 525 -0.39 32.63 -29.65
CA TRP A 525 -0.56 32.69 -28.20
C TRP A 525 0.78 32.59 -27.43
N ALA A 526 1.87 32.20 -28.09
CA ALA A 526 3.23 32.17 -27.53
C ALA A 526 4.23 32.67 -28.57
N GLY A 527 4.31 34.01 -28.69
CA GLY A 527 5.13 34.68 -29.70
C GLY A 527 6.60 34.27 -29.65
N GLY A 528 7.13 33.84 -30.80
CA GLY A 528 8.53 33.42 -30.95
C GLY A 528 8.84 31.98 -30.53
N TYR A 529 7.85 31.20 -30.10
CA TYR A 529 7.97 29.79 -29.73
C TYR A 529 7.21 28.91 -30.74
N THR A 530 7.64 27.64 -30.84
CA THR A 530 6.88 26.60 -31.56
C THR A 530 5.73 26.14 -30.68
N LYS A 531 4.52 26.01 -31.26
CA LYS A 531 3.27 25.72 -30.57
C LYS A 531 2.61 24.48 -31.12
N TYR A 532 2.44 23.44 -30.31
CA TYR A 532 1.58 22.32 -30.65
C TYR A 532 0.23 22.51 -29.97
N THR A 533 -0.81 22.69 -30.78
CA THR A 533 -2.18 23.01 -30.33
C THR A 533 -3.14 21.91 -30.77
N CYS A 534 -4.05 21.50 -29.90
CA CYS A 534 -5.07 20.52 -30.22
C CYS A 534 -6.17 21.11 -31.13
N PRO A 535 -6.80 20.26 -31.98
CA PRO A 535 -7.96 20.66 -32.77
C PRO A 535 -9.11 21.20 -31.91
N THR A 536 -10.09 21.84 -32.55
CA THR A 536 -11.35 22.23 -31.89
C THR A 536 -12.03 21.02 -31.25
N ASN A 537 -12.50 21.17 -30.00
CA ASN A 537 -13.08 20.10 -29.17
C ASN A 537 -12.12 18.97 -28.79
N TYR A 538 -10.81 19.22 -28.84
CA TYR A 538 -9.79 18.34 -28.27
C TYR A 538 -9.02 19.05 -27.16
N PHE A 539 -8.48 18.27 -26.23
CA PHE A 539 -7.60 18.72 -25.15
C PHE A 539 -6.33 17.87 -25.10
N VAL A 540 -5.25 18.41 -24.56
CA VAL A 540 -4.00 17.66 -24.37
C VAL A 540 -4.20 16.63 -23.26
N THR A 541 -3.99 15.36 -23.57
CA THR A 541 -4.04 14.24 -22.61
C THR A 541 -2.67 13.63 -22.35
N GLY A 542 -1.68 13.95 -23.20
CA GLY A 542 -0.33 13.41 -23.11
C GLY A 542 0.66 14.19 -23.97
N TRP A 543 1.94 13.89 -23.82
CA TRP A 543 3.03 14.49 -24.59
C TRP A 543 4.18 13.52 -24.77
N ALA A 544 5.05 13.79 -25.74
CA ALA A 544 6.28 13.05 -25.94
C ALA A 544 7.50 13.98 -26.00
N ILE A 545 8.66 13.45 -25.60
CA ILE A 545 9.93 14.18 -25.58
C ILE A 545 11.05 13.39 -26.24
N ARG A 546 12.02 14.10 -26.83
CA ARG A 546 13.30 13.56 -27.30
C ARG A 546 14.44 14.29 -26.59
N GLY A 547 15.06 13.62 -25.62
CA GLY A 547 15.83 14.34 -24.60
C GLY A 547 14.88 15.24 -23.81
N ALA A 548 15.16 16.55 -23.77
CA ALA A 548 14.25 17.53 -23.16
C ALA A 548 13.26 18.15 -24.16
N LYS A 549 13.46 17.94 -25.47
CA LYS A 549 12.68 18.62 -26.51
C LYS A 549 11.28 18.04 -26.61
N VAL A 550 10.25 18.88 -26.55
CA VAL A 550 8.87 18.48 -26.90
C VAL A 550 8.85 17.99 -28.35
N SER A 551 8.46 16.73 -28.53
CA SER A 551 8.39 16.06 -29.82
C SER A 551 6.99 16.19 -30.41
N THR A 552 5.97 15.89 -29.59
CA THR A 552 4.56 15.85 -29.97
C THR A 552 3.65 16.06 -28.75
N VAL A 553 2.39 16.43 -29.00
CA VAL A 553 1.31 16.39 -28.00
C VAL A 553 0.22 15.44 -28.47
N MET A 554 -0.32 14.66 -27.54
CA MET A 554 -1.46 13.79 -27.79
C MET A 554 -2.74 14.49 -27.35
N CYS A 555 -3.65 14.68 -28.30
CA CYS A 555 -4.93 15.33 -28.13
C CYS A 555 -6.04 14.28 -28.04
N ALA A 556 -6.89 14.38 -27.02
CA ALA A 556 -8.07 13.54 -26.87
C ALA A 556 -9.33 14.34 -27.21
N LYS A 557 -10.26 13.72 -27.95
CA LYS A 557 -11.56 14.33 -28.27
C LYS A 557 -12.40 14.46 -27.01
N ALA A 558 -12.96 15.63 -26.77
CA ALA A 558 -13.84 15.86 -25.64
C ALA A 558 -15.25 15.30 -25.90
N SER A 559 -15.91 14.85 -24.84
CA SER A 559 -17.31 14.41 -24.83
C SER A 559 -18.31 15.56 -24.97
N LYS A 560 -17.83 16.81 -24.90
CA LYS A 560 -18.62 18.04 -25.00
C LYS A 560 -17.86 19.10 -25.80
N THR A 561 -18.57 20.12 -26.27
CA THR A 561 -17.96 21.30 -26.88
C THR A 561 -17.07 22.01 -25.86
N LEU A 562 -15.85 22.35 -26.26
CA LEU A 562 -14.89 23.10 -25.43
C LEU A 562 -14.83 24.56 -25.88
N GLY A 563 -14.54 25.47 -24.96
CA GLY A 563 -14.34 26.87 -25.29
C GLY A 563 -13.08 27.10 -26.14
N THR A 564 -12.94 28.34 -26.64
CA THR A 564 -11.81 28.75 -27.47
C THR A 564 -11.03 29.93 -26.90
N ASN A 565 -11.56 30.59 -25.87
CA ASN A 565 -10.93 31.72 -25.22
C ASN A 565 -9.96 31.22 -24.15
N GLY A 566 -8.68 31.51 -24.34
CA GLY A 566 -7.65 31.05 -23.44
C GLY A 566 -6.57 32.07 -23.15
N ARG A 567 -5.70 31.71 -22.21
CA ARG A 567 -4.54 32.47 -21.76
C ARG A 567 -3.29 31.59 -21.79
N THR A 568 -2.15 32.24 -21.97
CA THR A 568 -0.85 31.56 -21.94
C THR A 568 -0.27 31.59 -20.54
N VAL A 569 0.17 30.43 -20.06
CA VAL A 569 0.80 30.27 -18.75
C VAL A 569 2.28 29.96 -18.98
N TRP A 570 3.13 30.95 -18.71
CA TRP A 570 4.58 30.83 -18.81
C TRP A 570 5.18 30.28 -17.53
N PHE A 571 6.08 29.31 -17.66
CA PHE A 571 6.75 28.67 -16.53
C PHE A 571 8.22 28.29 -16.81
N ASP A 572 8.83 28.91 -17.82
CA ASP A 572 10.25 28.76 -18.13
C ASP A 572 11.18 29.59 -17.22
N GLN A 573 10.66 30.61 -16.55
CA GLN A 573 11.43 31.48 -15.66
C GLN A 573 10.96 31.43 -14.19
N ASN A 574 9.70 31.09 -13.95
CA ASN A 574 9.11 31.02 -12.60
C ASN A 574 8.05 29.91 -12.53
N ASP A 575 7.73 29.43 -11.32
CA ASP A 575 6.59 28.55 -11.09
C ASP A 575 5.29 29.36 -11.26
N ASN A 576 4.37 28.87 -12.10
CA ASN A 576 3.13 29.53 -12.48
C ASN A 576 1.96 28.53 -12.48
N ARG A 577 1.71 27.96 -11.31
CA ARG A 577 0.55 27.11 -11.05
C ARG A 577 -0.64 27.98 -10.62
N ALA A 578 -1.83 27.65 -11.13
CA ALA A 578 -3.05 28.37 -10.80
C ALA A 578 -3.47 28.22 -9.34
N ASP A 579 -3.09 27.11 -8.70
CA ASP A 579 -3.34 26.79 -7.30
C ASP A 579 -2.27 25.79 -6.78
N GLN A 580 -2.43 25.33 -5.52
CA GLN A 580 -1.56 24.32 -4.91
C GLN A 580 -2.15 22.90 -4.98
N LEU A 581 -3.27 22.71 -5.68
CA LEU A 581 -3.88 21.40 -5.84
C LEU A 581 -3.01 20.51 -6.71
N GLY A 582 -3.04 19.22 -6.41
CA GLY A 582 -2.10 18.24 -6.95
C GLY A 582 -0.71 18.31 -6.35
N GLY A 583 -0.37 19.28 -5.50
CA GLY A 583 0.91 19.37 -4.80
C GLY A 583 2.11 19.70 -5.69
N ASP A 584 3.33 19.44 -5.20
CA ASP A 584 4.56 19.60 -5.98
C ASP A 584 4.82 18.37 -6.86
N PHE A 585 4.14 18.31 -8.00
CA PHE A 585 4.27 17.21 -8.96
C PHE A 585 5.61 17.21 -9.75
N ALA A 586 6.53 18.13 -9.47
CA ALA A 586 7.84 18.18 -10.11
C ALA A 586 8.86 18.86 -9.19
N VAL A 587 9.23 18.17 -8.10
CA VAL A 587 10.15 18.68 -7.09
C VAL A 587 11.45 19.19 -7.73
N GLY A 588 11.84 20.40 -7.38
CA GLY A 588 13.04 21.06 -7.90
C GLY A 588 12.94 21.62 -9.32
N GLN A 589 11.78 21.54 -9.98
CA GLN A 589 11.56 22.10 -11.32
C GLN A 589 10.49 23.19 -11.33
N LEU A 590 10.58 24.13 -12.28
CA LEU A 590 9.50 25.08 -12.53
C LEU A 590 8.29 24.38 -13.16
N LYS A 591 7.08 24.83 -12.85
CA LYS A 591 5.82 24.18 -13.22
C LYS A 591 4.82 25.21 -13.72
N GLY A 592 3.98 24.81 -14.66
CA GLY A 592 2.80 25.58 -15.07
C GLY A 592 1.56 24.73 -14.98
N SER A 593 0.44 25.29 -14.51
CA SER A 593 -0.86 24.63 -14.56
C SER A 593 -2.00 25.57 -14.94
N CYS A 594 -3.00 25.01 -15.62
CA CYS A 594 -4.26 25.68 -15.84
C CYS A 594 -5.10 25.69 -14.55
N ALA A 595 -6.07 26.60 -14.47
CA ALA A 595 -7.05 26.61 -13.40
C ALA A 595 -7.94 25.36 -13.47
N THR A 596 -8.56 24.98 -12.36
CA THR A 596 -9.39 23.76 -12.27
C THR A 596 -10.59 23.75 -13.23
N ASN A 597 -11.06 24.91 -13.66
CA ASN A 597 -12.14 25.06 -14.65
C ASN A 597 -11.62 25.19 -16.10
N GLU A 598 -10.32 25.07 -16.33
CA GLU A 598 -9.68 25.11 -17.64
C GLU A 598 -9.13 23.72 -18.06
N TYR A 599 -8.68 23.63 -19.31
CA TYR A 599 -7.93 22.51 -19.87
C TYR A 599 -6.72 23.03 -20.66
N ILE A 600 -5.70 22.18 -20.80
CA ILE A 600 -4.56 22.46 -21.69
C ILE A 600 -5.00 22.22 -23.14
N LYS A 601 -4.99 23.27 -23.97
CA LYS A 601 -5.22 23.18 -25.41
C LYS A 601 -3.92 23.07 -26.21
N GLY A 602 -2.81 23.56 -25.69
CA GLY A 602 -1.53 23.50 -26.41
C GLY A 602 -0.32 23.68 -25.52
N VAL A 603 0.84 23.30 -26.05
CA VAL A 603 2.15 23.39 -25.40
C VAL A 603 3.11 24.13 -26.32
N ALA A 604 3.87 25.07 -25.76
CA ALA A 604 4.87 25.83 -26.49
C ALA A 604 6.28 25.58 -25.94
N PHE A 605 7.25 25.55 -26.84
CA PHE A 605 8.65 25.29 -26.55
C PHE A 605 9.54 25.98 -27.60
N THR A 606 10.85 26.03 -27.36
CA THR A 606 11.78 26.68 -28.30
C THR A 606 13.09 25.91 -28.41
N THR A 607 13.65 25.87 -29.61
CA THR A 607 14.97 25.28 -29.89
C THR A 607 15.98 26.34 -30.32
N ARG A 608 15.73 27.60 -29.94
CA ARG A 608 16.70 28.70 -30.10
C ARG A 608 17.99 28.38 -29.34
N ALA A 609 19.08 29.04 -29.72
CA ALA A 609 20.36 28.89 -29.04
C ALA A 609 20.19 29.01 -27.51
N PHE A 610 20.84 28.11 -26.76
CA PHE A 610 20.77 27.99 -25.30
C PHE A 610 19.43 27.50 -24.73
N SER A 611 18.48 27.05 -25.56
CA SER A 611 17.31 26.30 -25.10
C SER A 611 17.40 24.82 -25.46
N ASN A 612 16.96 23.97 -24.54
CA ASN A 612 16.96 22.51 -24.68
C ASN A 612 15.66 21.96 -25.31
N GLY A 613 14.70 22.81 -25.69
CA GLY A 613 13.43 22.38 -26.25
C GLY A 613 12.35 22.01 -25.24
N ALA A 614 12.57 22.22 -23.94
CA ALA A 614 11.58 21.90 -22.92
C ALA A 614 10.32 22.78 -23.01
N PRO A 615 9.17 22.31 -22.48
CA PRO A 615 7.96 23.11 -22.38
C PRO A 615 8.24 24.43 -21.67
N ALA A 616 7.90 25.55 -22.32
CA ALA A 616 8.08 26.89 -21.77
C ALA A 616 6.75 27.51 -21.33
N SER A 617 5.66 27.17 -22.03
CA SER A 617 4.32 27.59 -21.66
C SER A 617 3.25 26.60 -22.12
N ILE A 618 2.08 26.71 -21.50
CA ILE A 618 0.85 26.00 -21.88
C ILE A 618 -0.26 27.00 -22.22
N TYR A 619 -1.13 26.63 -23.15
CA TYR A 619 -2.32 27.40 -23.50
C TYR A 619 -3.55 26.84 -22.76
N CYS A 620 -4.06 27.60 -21.79
CA CYS A 620 -5.17 27.21 -20.94
C CYS A 620 -6.47 27.82 -21.43
N VAL A 621 -7.51 27.00 -21.60
CA VAL A 621 -8.80 27.39 -22.18
C VAL A 621 -9.94 26.89 -21.29
N GLN A 622 -11.03 27.67 -21.20
CA GLN A 622 -12.22 27.33 -20.41
C GLN A 622 -13.20 26.41 -21.14
#